data_AF-A0A9E7C1S6-F1
#
_entry.id   AF-A0A9E7C1S6-F1
#
_cell.length_a   1.000
_cell.length_b   1.000
_cell.length_c   1.000
_cell.angle_alpha   90.00
_cell.angle_beta   90.00
_cell.angle_gamma   90.00
#
_symmetry.space_group_name_H-M   'P 1'
#
loop_
_entity.id
_entity.type
_entity.pdbx_description
1 polymer ?
#
loop_
_entity_poly.entity_id
_entity_poly.type
_entity_poly.pdbx_seq_one_letter_code
_entity_poly.pdbx_strand_id
1 'polypeptide(L)'
;MTTADAVAGVLWVGVTAYAVFGGADFGAGFWSLVAGRSKPGERARELCDWAIGPVWEANHVWLIFVLVVLWTGFSAAFEAIFSTLFIPLSLAAVGIVLRGSGFAFHKTARRVVGRRVSQQAFGISSLLTPFFLGTVVGAIASGRVPVGNAEGDPVTSWLNAVSFLIGALFVATSAYIAAVFLVHDARRAGTPDLAHYFRKRALGAALAAGALAVAGIIALRSDGRYVYDGLTGDALPLVIVSALAGTAVLLLLWRDAPRGSRPLAIVAVVAVVWGWGIAQHPYLLPTDLTIGDAAAPEATLTAVLIVFGVALVVVIPAIALLYTLAQRDLIEESPAPTTTTGG
;
A
#
# COMPACT_ATOMS: atom_id res chain seq x y z
N MET A 1 25.66 -12.71 3.73
CA MET A 1 24.83 -11.66 3.09
C MET A 1 25.74 -10.87 2.20
N THR A 2 25.47 -10.88 0.90
CA THR A 2 26.19 -10.05 -0.08
C THR A 2 25.74 -8.59 0.05
N THR A 3 26.47 -7.66 -0.56
CA THR A 3 26.05 -6.26 -0.68
C THR A 3 24.73 -6.13 -1.45
N ALA A 4 24.51 -7.00 -2.45
CA ALA A 4 23.25 -7.09 -3.20
C ALA A 4 22.08 -7.50 -2.29
N ASP A 5 22.25 -8.51 -1.43
CA ASP A 5 21.20 -8.93 -0.49
C ASP A 5 20.86 -7.80 0.51
N ALA A 6 21.87 -7.04 0.95
CA ALA A 6 21.66 -5.90 1.84
C ALA A 6 20.84 -4.79 1.15
N VAL A 7 21.16 -4.46 -0.11
CA VAL A 7 20.41 -3.47 -0.90
C VAL A 7 18.99 -3.97 -1.21
N ALA A 8 18.82 -5.27 -1.50
CA ALA A 8 17.50 -5.88 -1.67
C ALA A 8 16.67 -5.80 -0.38
N GLY A 9 17.28 -6.00 0.79
CA GLY A 9 16.65 -5.80 2.08
C GLY A 9 16.19 -4.35 2.29
N VAL A 10 17.02 -3.37 1.92
CA VAL A 10 16.67 -1.93 1.97
C VAL A 10 15.50 -1.61 1.04
N LEU A 11 15.52 -2.11 -0.20
CA LEU A 11 14.40 -2.00 -1.15
C LEU A 11 13.11 -2.57 -0.53
N TRP A 12 13.21 -3.75 0.08
CA TRP A 12 12.09 -4.46 0.66
C TRP A 12 11.45 -3.75 1.86
N VAL A 13 12.27 -3.10 2.69
CA VAL A 13 11.80 -2.23 3.77
C VAL A 13 10.98 -1.08 3.20
N GLY A 14 11.42 -0.46 2.09
CA GLY A 14 10.66 0.58 1.40
C GLY A 14 9.31 0.10 0.87
N VAL A 15 9.29 -1.08 0.21
CA VAL A 15 8.06 -1.71 -0.28
C VAL A 15 7.09 -1.97 0.89
N THR A 16 7.61 -2.48 2.00
CA THR A 16 6.83 -2.76 3.21
C THR A 16 6.25 -1.47 3.81
N ALA A 17 7.07 -0.44 3.96
CA ALA A 17 6.62 0.85 4.49
C ALA A 17 5.55 1.49 3.59
N TYR A 18 5.72 1.43 2.27
CA TYR A 18 4.73 1.95 1.33
C TYR A 18 3.42 1.15 1.37
N ALA A 19 3.48 -0.17 1.47
CA ALA A 19 2.29 -1.01 1.59
C ALA A 19 1.48 -0.72 2.86
N VAL A 20 2.16 -0.38 3.97
CA VAL A 20 1.51 -0.05 5.24
C VAL A 20 1.00 1.40 5.25
N PHE A 21 1.89 2.36 5.08
CA PHE A 21 1.56 3.79 5.22
C PHE A 21 0.84 4.33 3.98
N GLY A 22 1.39 4.06 2.79
CA GLY A 22 0.74 4.39 1.52
C GLY A 22 -0.58 3.64 1.35
N GLY A 23 -0.67 2.39 1.80
CA GLY A 23 -1.92 1.62 1.79
C GLY A 23 -3.03 2.24 2.65
N ALA A 24 -2.70 2.71 3.86
CA ALA A 24 -3.66 3.41 4.73
C ALA A 24 -4.19 4.70 4.07
N ASP A 25 -3.29 5.43 3.41
CA ASP A 25 -3.59 6.63 2.65
C ASP A 25 -4.55 6.37 1.47
N PHE A 26 -4.23 5.38 0.63
CA PHE A 26 -5.09 5.01 -0.49
C PHE A 26 -6.46 4.49 -0.02
N GLY A 27 -6.47 3.67 1.04
CA GLY A 27 -7.71 3.14 1.59
C GLY A 27 -8.62 4.21 2.16
N ALA A 28 -8.07 5.26 2.80
CA ALA A 28 -8.89 6.35 3.32
C ALA A 28 -9.48 7.21 2.17
N GLY A 29 -8.77 7.35 1.05
CA GLY A 29 -9.31 7.90 -0.19
C GLY A 29 -10.42 7.05 -0.81
N PHE A 30 -10.27 5.72 -0.81
CA PHE A 30 -11.33 4.79 -1.20
C PHE A 30 -12.58 4.95 -0.32
N TRP A 31 -12.42 5.02 1.00
CA TRP A 31 -13.55 5.22 1.91
C TRP A 31 -14.23 6.58 1.72
N SER A 32 -13.47 7.62 1.40
CA SER A 32 -14.01 8.94 1.04
C SER A 32 -14.87 8.88 -0.24
N LEU A 33 -14.46 8.08 -1.23
CA LEU A 33 -15.23 7.85 -2.45
C LEU A 33 -16.58 7.18 -2.15
N VAL A 34 -16.56 6.07 -1.39
CA VAL A 34 -17.76 5.25 -1.14
C VAL A 34 -18.65 5.76 0.00
N ALA A 35 -18.25 6.83 0.70
CA ALA A 35 -19.01 7.40 1.82
C ALA A 35 -20.41 7.93 1.41
N GLY A 36 -20.66 8.14 0.11
CA GLY A 36 -21.94 8.61 -0.40
C GLY A 36 -22.22 10.07 -0.05
N ARG A 37 -23.44 10.56 -0.30
CA ARG A 37 -23.78 12.00 -0.21
C ARG A 37 -24.61 12.35 1.03
N SER A 38 -24.75 11.41 1.95
CA SER A 38 -25.50 11.60 3.19
C SER A 38 -24.66 12.38 4.23
N LYS A 39 -25.31 12.96 5.24
CA LYS A 39 -24.61 13.64 6.36
C LYS A 39 -23.55 12.75 7.05
N PRO A 40 -23.82 11.45 7.34
CA PRO A 40 -22.77 10.54 7.84
C PRO A 40 -21.63 10.34 6.85
N GLY A 41 -21.92 10.36 5.55
CA GLY A 41 -20.92 10.26 4.49
C GLY A 41 -19.99 11.47 4.44
N GLU A 42 -20.53 12.68 4.60
CA GLU A 42 -19.74 13.91 4.67
C GLU A 42 -18.80 13.91 5.89
N ARG A 43 -19.30 13.58 7.07
CA ARG A 43 -18.49 13.44 8.29
C ARG A 43 -17.40 12.36 8.18
N ALA A 44 -17.71 11.25 7.49
CA ALA A 44 -16.71 10.22 7.22
C ALA A 44 -15.58 10.73 6.30
N ARG A 45 -15.89 11.59 5.32
CA ARG A 45 -14.87 12.22 4.47
C ARG A 45 -14.01 13.20 5.26
N GLU A 46 -14.63 14.04 6.09
CA GLU A 46 -13.91 14.98 6.95
C GLU A 46 -12.95 14.27 7.89
N LEU A 47 -13.35 13.13 8.46
CA LEU A 47 -12.45 12.30 9.26
C LEU A 47 -11.29 11.73 8.42
N CYS A 48 -11.54 11.25 7.20
CA CYS A 48 -10.48 10.79 6.31
C CYS A 48 -9.49 11.92 5.99
N ASP A 49 -9.99 13.10 5.65
CA ASP A 49 -9.15 14.25 5.29
C ASP A 49 -8.31 14.71 6.49
N TRP A 50 -8.89 14.72 7.69
CA TRP A 50 -8.18 15.03 8.94
C TRP A 50 -7.10 14.00 9.29
N ALA A 51 -7.40 12.70 9.15
CA ALA A 51 -6.47 11.63 9.51
C ALA A 51 -5.28 11.53 8.53
N ILE A 52 -5.50 11.77 7.24
CA ILE A 52 -4.49 11.66 6.19
C ILE A 52 -3.63 12.92 6.07
N GLY A 53 -4.21 14.11 6.30
CA GLY A 53 -3.62 15.40 5.95
C GLY A 53 -2.14 15.56 6.33
N PRO A 54 -1.74 15.32 7.59
CA PRO A 54 -0.36 15.54 8.04
C PRO A 54 0.68 14.58 7.46
N VAL A 55 0.28 13.42 6.94
CA VAL A 55 1.19 12.30 6.61
C VAL A 55 1.23 11.95 5.13
N TRP A 56 0.29 12.46 4.34
CA TRP A 56 0.14 12.14 2.92
C TRP A 56 1.41 12.40 2.09
N GLU A 57 2.01 13.58 2.25
CA GLU A 57 3.23 13.95 1.51
C GLU A 57 4.41 13.04 1.89
N ALA A 58 4.55 12.75 3.19
CA ALA A 58 5.60 11.86 3.69
C ALA A 58 5.46 10.43 3.15
N ASN A 59 4.24 9.95 2.92
CA ASN A 59 4.02 8.58 2.48
C ASN A 59 4.40 8.33 1.01
N HIS A 60 4.45 9.37 0.16
CA HIS A 60 4.91 9.22 -1.23
C HIS A 60 6.43 9.06 -1.34
N VAL A 61 7.18 9.48 -0.32
CA VAL A 61 8.64 9.31 -0.27
C VAL A 61 9.01 7.83 -0.36
N TRP A 62 8.22 6.93 0.24
CA TRP A 62 8.49 5.49 0.18
C TRP A 62 8.41 4.91 -1.23
N LEU A 63 7.46 5.37 -2.06
CA LEU A 63 7.37 4.92 -3.44
C LEU A 63 8.58 5.39 -4.25
N ILE A 64 8.93 6.67 -4.16
CA ILE A 64 10.08 7.23 -4.87
C ILE A 64 11.37 6.55 -4.41
N PHE A 65 11.49 6.27 -3.11
CA PHE A 65 12.58 5.48 -2.54
C PHE A 65 12.68 4.11 -3.21
N VAL A 66 11.59 3.35 -3.30
CA VAL A 66 11.58 2.02 -3.95
C VAL A 66 12.01 2.12 -5.40
N LEU A 67 11.53 3.13 -6.13
CA LEU A 67 11.89 3.34 -7.53
C LEU A 67 13.37 3.67 -7.72
N VAL A 68 13.91 4.57 -6.88
CA VAL A 68 15.32 4.97 -6.96
C VAL A 68 16.24 3.81 -6.58
N VAL A 69 15.93 3.06 -5.52
CA VAL A 69 16.73 1.88 -5.11
C VAL A 69 16.68 0.80 -6.19
N LEU A 70 15.50 0.51 -6.74
CA LEU A 70 15.35 -0.49 -7.80
C LEU A 70 16.14 -0.07 -9.05
N TRP A 71 16.04 1.20 -9.46
CA TRP A 71 16.76 1.71 -10.62
C TRP A 71 18.28 1.70 -10.45
N THR A 72 18.77 2.13 -9.28
CA THR A 72 20.21 2.28 -9.02
C THR A 72 20.89 0.96 -8.64
N GLY A 73 20.23 0.12 -7.84
CA GLY A 73 20.78 -1.14 -7.36
C GLY A 73 20.53 -2.33 -8.28
N PHE A 74 19.45 -2.30 -9.07
CA PHE A 74 18.99 -3.43 -9.88
C PHE A 74 18.47 -2.97 -11.25
N SER A 75 19.30 -2.26 -12.01
CA SER A 75 18.90 -1.59 -13.25
C SER A 75 18.30 -2.53 -14.30
N ALA A 76 18.80 -3.76 -14.41
CA ALA A 76 18.26 -4.77 -15.33
C ALA A 76 16.81 -5.14 -14.98
N ALA A 77 16.50 -5.30 -13.69
CA ALA A 77 15.13 -5.54 -13.23
C ALA A 77 14.24 -4.31 -13.46
N PHE A 78 14.76 -3.11 -13.18
CA PHE A 78 14.05 -1.85 -13.42
C PHE A 78 13.65 -1.71 -14.89
N GLU A 79 14.58 -1.89 -15.82
CA GLU A 79 14.35 -1.79 -17.26
C GLU A 79 13.30 -2.80 -17.75
N ALA A 80 13.43 -4.07 -17.35
CA ALA A 80 12.48 -5.13 -17.69
C ALA A 80 11.06 -4.82 -17.20
N ILE A 81 10.93 -4.41 -15.93
CA ILE A 81 9.64 -4.06 -15.32
C ILE A 81 9.01 -2.85 -16.01
N PHE A 82 9.77 -1.76 -16.20
CA PHE A 82 9.22 -0.50 -16.72
C PHE A 82 8.90 -0.55 -18.20
N SER A 83 9.68 -1.29 -19.00
CA SER A 83 9.40 -1.46 -20.42
C SER A 83 8.20 -2.40 -20.65
N THR A 84 8.15 -3.54 -19.95
CA THR A 84 7.07 -4.52 -20.08
C THR A 84 5.76 -4.03 -19.47
N LEU A 85 5.80 -3.34 -18.33
CA LEU A 85 4.60 -2.95 -17.59
C LEU A 85 4.33 -1.43 -17.67
N PHE A 86 4.76 -0.81 -18.77
CA PHE A 86 4.60 0.62 -19.00
C PHE A 86 3.15 1.10 -18.87
N ILE A 87 2.17 0.34 -19.37
CA ILE A 87 0.74 0.70 -19.33
C ILE A 87 0.22 0.78 -17.89
N PRO A 88 0.27 -0.28 -17.07
CA PRO A 88 -0.21 -0.20 -15.68
C PRO A 88 0.60 0.80 -14.85
N LEU A 89 1.92 0.91 -15.05
CA LEU A 89 2.74 1.91 -14.37
C LEU A 89 2.34 3.35 -14.72
N SER A 90 2.04 3.63 -16.00
CA SER A 90 1.57 4.93 -16.45
C SER A 90 0.19 5.26 -15.87
N LEU A 91 -0.72 4.28 -15.83
CA LEU A 91 -2.04 4.46 -15.21
C LEU A 91 -1.95 4.71 -13.70
N ALA A 92 -1.03 4.02 -13.01
CA ALA A 92 -0.71 4.31 -11.61
C ALA A 92 -0.14 5.73 -11.44
N ALA A 93 0.78 6.16 -12.32
CA ALA A 93 1.35 7.50 -12.29
C ALA A 93 0.31 8.60 -12.51
N VAL A 94 -0.59 8.43 -13.48
CA VAL A 94 -1.75 9.33 -13.69
C VAL A 94 -2.62 9.36 -12.44
N GLY A 95 -2.86 8.21 -11.81
CA GLY A 95 -3.55 8.12 -10.53
C GLY A 95 -2.89 8.98 -9.45
N ILE A 96 -1.58 8.87 -9.26
CA ILE A 96 -0.81 9.67 -8.27
C ILE A 96 -0.96 11.17 -8.54
N VAL A 97 -0.82 11.60 -9.80
CA VAL A 97 -0.97 13.01 -10.20
C VAL A 97 -2.38 13.53 -9.93
N LEU A 98 -3.40 12.76 -10.30
CA LEU A 98 -4.81 13.11 -10.04
C LEU A 98 -5.11 13.16 -8.55
N ARG A 99 -4.47 12.32 -7.74
CA ARG A 99 -4.64 12.29 -6.29
C ARG A 99 -4.06 13.55 -5.65
N GLY A 100 -2.82 13.91 -5.97
CA GLY A 100 -2.20 15.14 -5.47
C GLY A 100 -2.95 16.40 -5.91
N SER A 101 -3.38 16.42 -7.17
CA SER A 101 -4.21 17.50 -7.71
C SER A 101 -5.56 17.59 -6.98
N GLY A 102 -6.27 16.47 -6.81
CA GLY A 102 -7.55 16.43 -6.11
C GLY A 102 -7.44 16.90 -4.66
N PHE A 103 -6.38 16.49 -3.97
CA PHE A 103 -6.08 16.92 -2.59
C PHE A 103 -5.73 18.41 -2.50
N ALA A 104 -4.99 18.97 -3.45
CA ALA A 104 -4.73 20.41 -3.46
C ALA A 104 -6.01 21.22 -3.80
N PHE A 105 -6.69 20.85 -4.88
CA PHE A 105 -7.79 21.64 -5.43
C PHE A 105 -9.06 21.56 -4.59
N HIS A 106 -9.36 20.47 -3.88
CA HIS A 106 -10.57 20.42 -3.05
C HIS A 106 -10.52 21.38 -1.84
N LYS A 107 -9.32 21.73 -1.33
CA LYS A 107 -9.13 22.72 -0.26
C LYS A 107 -9.32 24.16 -0.77
N THR A 108 -9.03 24.42 -2.04
CA THR A 108 -9.04 25.78 -2.63
C THR A 108 -10.28 26.06 -3.49
N ALA A 109 -11.01 25.04 -3.95
CA ALA A 109 -12.11 25.19 -4.89
C ALA A 109 -13.32 25.93 -4.25
N ARG A 110 -13.55 27.17 -4.70
CA ARG A 110 -14.69 27.99 -4.27
C ARG A 110 -16.05 27.53 -4.82
N ARG A 111 -16.06 26.83 -5.96
CA ARG A 111 -17.28 26.34 -6.61
C ARG A 111 -17.59 24.91 -6.15
N VAL A 112 -18.85 24.66 -5.78
CA VAL A 112 -19.36 23.35 -5.35
C VAL A 112 -19.07 22.24 -6.37
N VAL A 113 -19.18 22.54 -7.67
CA VAL A 113 -18.86 21.59 -8.74
C VAL A 113 -17.36 21.24 -8.77
N GLY A 114 -16.48 22.24 -8.62
CA GLY A 114 -15.03 22.03 -8.61
C GLY A 114 -14.57 21.19 -7.40
N ARG A 115 -15.16 21.43 -6.22
CA ARG A 115 -14.92 20.61 -5.03
C ARG A 115 -15.35 19.16 -5.25
N ARG A 116 -16.50 18.93 -5.90
CA ARG A 116 -17.00 17.59 -6.21
C ARG A 116 -16.12 16.84 -7.21
N VAL A 117 -15.70 17.49 -8.29
CA VAL A 117 -14.80 16.88 -9.29
C VAL A 117 -13.47 16.51 -8.64
N SER A 118 -12.92 17.40 -7.80
CA SER A 118 -11.66 17.14 -7.08
C SER A 118 -11.78 15.97 -6.09
N GLN A 119 -12.91 15.87 -5.37
CA GLN A 119 -13.20 14.75 -4.47
C GLN A 119 -13.35 13.42 -5.22
N GLN A 120 -14.03 13.43 -6.37
CA GLN A 120 -14.16 12.24 -7.20
C GLN A 120 -12.82 11.83 -7.81
N ALA A 121 -12.03 12.78 -8.29
CA ALA A 121 -10.68 12.52 -8.80
C ALA A 121 -9.78 11.92 -7.71
N PHE A 122 -9.81 12.46 -6.49
CA PHE A 122 -9.08 11.91 -5.34
C PHE A 122 -9.52 10.48 -4.99
N GLY A 123 -10.84 10.23 -4.96
CA GLY A 123 -11.38 8.92 -4.65
C GLY A 123 -11.05 7.87 -5.72
N ILE A 124 -11.27 8.19 -6.99
CA ILE A 124 -11.01 7.29 -8.12
C ILE A 124 -9.52 6.99 -8.23
N SER A 125 -8.66 8.00 -8.15
CA SER A 125 -7.21 7.79 -8.15
C SER A 125 -6.73 6.93 -7.00
N SER A 126 -7.36 7.04 -5.83
CA SER A 126 -7.03 6.22 -4.65
C SER A 126 -7.43 4.75 -4.79
N LEU A 127 -8.32 4.43 -5.73
CA LEU A 127 -8.63 3.06 -6.15
C LEU A 127 -7.67 2.58 -7.26
N LEU A 128 -7.52 3.38 -8.31
CA LEU A 128 -6.77 3.00 -9.51
C LEU A 128 -5.28 2.81 -9.24
N THR A 129 -4.67 3.69 -8.44
CA THR A 129 -3.23 3.64 -8.16
C THR A 129 -2.81 2.33 -7.50
N PRO A 130 -3.34 1.92 -6.32
CA PRO A 130 -2.97 0.65 -5.72
C PRO A 130 -3.40 -0.55 -6.56
N PHE A 131 -4.52 -0.45 -7.32
CA PHE A 131 -4.92 -1.51 -8.24
C PHE A 131 -3.84 -1.77 -9.29
N PHE A 132 -3.40 -0.74 -10.02
CA PHE A 132 -2.40 -0.92 -11.07
C PHE A 132 -1.01 -1.28 -10.52
N LEU A 133 -0.61 -0.73 -9.37
CA LEU A 133 0.61 -1.18 -8.69
C LEU A 133 0.53 -2.66 -8.28
N GLY A 134 -0.63 -3.12 -7.80
CA GLY A 134 -0.86 -4.54 -7.52
C GLY A 134 -0.87 -5.40 -8.79
N THR A 135 -1.39 -4.90 -9.92
CA THR A 135 -1.31 -5.64 -11.20
C THR A 135 0.13 -5.83 -11.68
N VAL A 136 1.00 -4.83 -11.43
CA VAL A 136 2.44 -4.91 -11.72
C VAL A 136 3.08 -6.01 -10.87
N VAL A 137 2.83 -5.99 -9.55
CA VAL A 137 3.32 -7.04 -8.64
C VAL A 137 2.80 -8.42 -9.05
N GLY A 138 1.54 -8.53 -9.45
CA GLY A 138 0.97 -9.81 -9.89
C GLY A 138 1.54 -10.29 -11.23
N ALA A 139 1.88 -9.37 -12.14
CA ALA A 139 2.54 -9.73 -13.40
C ALA A 139 3.94 -10.30 -13.13
N ILE A 140 4.70 -9.63 -12.25
CA ILE A 140 6.01 -10.10 -11.77
C ILE A 140 5.87 -11.46 -11.10
N ALA A 141 4.95 -11.63 -10.14
CA ALA A 141 4.76 -12.89 -9.41
C ALA A 141 4.30 -14.06 -10.32
N SER A 142 3.64 -13.76 -11.44
CA SER A 142 3.28 -14.74 -12.47
C SER A 142 4.38 -15.01 -13.52
N GLY A 143 5.59 -14.45 -13.35
CA GLY A 143 6.70 -14.67 -14.28
C GLY A 143 6.46 -14.12 -15.69
N ARG A 144 5.63 -13.06 -15.82
CA ARG A 144 5.28 -12.46 -17.13
C ARG A 144 6.15 -11.27 -17.52
N VAL A 145 7.25 -11.04 -16.81
CA VAL A 145 8.19 -9.96 -17.07
C VAL A 145 9.53 -10.59 -17.48
N PRO A 146 9.77 -10.77 -18.78
CA PRO A 146 11.04 -11.32 -19.24
C PRO A 146 12.18 -10.34 -19.00
N VAL A 147 13.39 -10.87 -18.82
CA VAL A 147 14.60 -10.06 -18.69
C VAL A 147 14.96 -9.42 -20.02
N GLY A 148 15.20 -8.12 -20.02
CA GLY A 148 15.58 -7.34 -21.20
C GLY A 148 14.66 -6.16 -21.42
N ASN A 149 15.03 -5.29 -22.36
CA ASN A 149 14.27 -4.09 -22.68
C ASN A 149 13.18 -4.40 -23.72
N ALA A 150 11.92 -4.13 -23.37
CA ALA A 150 10.78 -4.30 -24.26
C ALA A 150 10.61 -5.73 -24.82
N GLU A 151 11.13 -6.73 -24.10
CA GLU A 151 10.98 -8.16 -24.43
C GLU A 151 9.57 -8.68 -24.10
N GLY A 152 8.90 -8.07 -23.10
CA GLY A 152 7.54 -8.41 -22.72
C GLY A 152 6.48 -7.60 -23.47
N ASP A 153 5.29 -8.16 -23.61
CA ASP A 153 4.16 -7.50 -24.26
C ASP A 153 3.50 -6.48 -23.31
N PRO A 154 3.43 -5.17 -23.65
CA PRO A 154 2.88 -4.13 -22.78
C PRO A 154 1.41 -4.30 -22.37
N VAL A 155 0.65 -5.10 -23.11
CA VAL A 155 -0.79 -5.32 -22.94
C VAL A 155 -1.05 -6.66 -22.28
N THR A 156 -0.51 -7.75 -22.80
CA THR A 156 -0.86 -9.10 -22.32
C THR A 156 -0.14 -9.47 -21.02
N SER A 157 1.02 -8.88 -20.73
CA SER A 157 1.81 -9.21 -19.54
C SER A 157 1.09 -8.94 -18.21
N TRP A 158 0.16 -7.97 -18.18
CA TRP A 158 -0.64 -7.64 -16.99
C TRP A 158 -2.12 -8.02 -17.09
N LEU A 159 -2.62 -8.37 -18.28
CA LEU A 159 -4.01 -8.75 -18.51
C LEU A 159 -4.26 -10.24 -18.21
N ASN A 160 -4.08 -10.63 -16.95
CA ASN A 160 -4.25 -12.02 -16.50
C ASN A 160 -4.89 -12.12 -15.11
N ALA A 161 -5.45 -13.28 -14.79
CA ALA A 161 -6.21 -13.48 -13.56
C ALA A 161 -5.38 -13.16 -12.30
N VAL A 162 -4.10 -13.55 -12.26
CA VAL A 162 -3.21 -13.29 -11.11
C VAL A 162 -3.00 -11.79 -10.91
N SER A 163 -2.65 -11.04 -11.96
CA SER A 163 -2.49 -9.59 -11.92
C SER A 163 -3.75 -8.88 -11.46
N PHE A 164 -4.93 -9.24 -11.98
CA PHE A 164 -6.19 -8.63 -11.56
C PHE A 164 -6.55 -8.95 -10.10
N LEU A 165 -6.33 -10.19 -9.65
CA LEU A 165 -6.58 -10.61 -8.27
C LEU A 165 -5.63 -9.91 -7.28
N ILE A 166 -4.35 -9.79 -7.62
CA ILE A 166 -3.37 -9.09 -6.78
C ILE A 166 -3.63 -7.57 -6.80
N GLY A 167 -4.01 -6.99 -7.94
CA GLY A 167 -4.50 -5.62 -8.02
C GLY A 167 -5.69 -5.36 -7.10
N ALA A 168 -6.70 -6.25 -7.13
CA ALA A 168 -7.85 -6.18 -6.24
C ALA A 168 -7.44 -6.38 -4.77
N LEU A 169 -6.49 -7.28 -4.49
CA LEU A 169 -5.96 -7.51 -3.14
C LEU A 169 -5.28 -6.25 -2.59
N PHE A 170 -4.52 -5.52 -3.41
CA PHE A 170 -3.89 -4.26 -3.00
C PHE A 170 -4.95 -3.22 -2.60
N VAL A 171 -6.03 -3.09 -3.37
CA VAL A 171 -7.16 -2.21 -3.04
C VAL A 171 -7.83 -2.65 -1.74
N ALA A 172 -8.15 -3.94 -1.60
CA ALA A 172 -8.84 -4.47 -0.42
C ALA A 172 -7.98 -4.36 0.84
N THR A 173 -6.68 -4.62 0.74
CA THR A 173 -5.72 -4.48 1.84
C THR A 173 -5.55 -3.03 2.26
N SER A 174 -5.48 -2.11 1.28
CA SER A 174 -5.46 -0.66 1.52
C SER A 174 -6.73 -0.22 2.25
N ALA A 175 -7.91 -0.63 1.75
CA ALA A 175 -9.19 -0.33 2.38
C ALA A 175 -9.28 -0.93 3.81
N TYR A 176 -8.76 -2.13 4.03
CA TYR A 176 -8.70 -2.79 5.33
C TYR A 176 -7.85 -2.01 6.33
N ILE A 177 -6.57 -1.76 6.01
CA ILE A 177 -5.66 -1.09 6.95
C ILE A 177 -6.14 0.34 7.25
N ALA A 178 -6.64 1.06 6.24
CA ALA A 178 -7.23 2.38 6.42
C ALA A 178 -8.44 2.35 7.35
N ALA A 179 -9.37 1.40 7.16
CA ALA A 179 -10.55 1.32 8.02
C ALA A 179 -10.18 1.04 9.48
N VAL A 180 -9.20 0.17 9.73
CA VAL A 180 -8.68 -0.10 11.09
C VAL A 180 -8.08 1.17 11.70
N PHE A 181 -7.34 1.96 10.92
CA PHE A 181 -6.75 3.21 11.38
C PHE A 181 -7.84 4.24 11.70
N LEU A 182 -8.80 4.42 10.79
CA LEU A 182 -9.91 5.36 10.93
C LEU A 182 -10.85 5.02 12.12
N VAL A 183 -10.99 3.75 12.51
CA VAL A 183 -11.72 3.38 13.74
C VAL A 183 -11.09 4.04 14.97
N HIS A 184 -9.76 4.08 15.03
CA HIS A 184 -9.05 4.67 16.16
C HIS A 184 -9.01 6.19 16.06
N ASP A 185 -8.86 6.74 14.85
CA ASP A 185 -8.88 8.19 14.64
C ASP A 185 -10.27 8.76 14.95
N ALA A 186 -11.36 8.04 14.61
CA ALA A 186 -12.72 8.41 15.02
C ALA A 186 -12.88 8.43 16.55
N ARG A 187 -12.32 7.43 17.25
CA ARG A 187 -12.35 7.37 18.72
C ARG A 187 -11.53 8.51 19.34
N ARG A 188 -10.38 8.83 18.76
CA ARG A 188 -9.53 9.95 19.16
C ARG A 188 -10.24 11.29 18.97
N ALA A 189 -10.93 11.46 17.84
CA ALA A 189 -11.74 12.64 17.55
C ALA A 189 -13.07 12.69 18.35
N GLY A 190 -13.33 11.74 19.25
CA GLY A 190 -14.57 11.74 20.06
C GLY A 190 -15.85 11.46 19.25
N THR A 191 -15.76 10.75 18.13
CA THR A 191 -16.89 10.45 17.22
C THR A 191 -17.21 8.94 17.22
N PRO A 192 -17.89 8.41 18.27
CA PRO A 192 -18.14 6.97 18.40
C PRO A 192 -19.04 6.41 17.29
N ASP A 193 -19.90 7.24 16.70
CA ASP A 193 -20.74 6.87 15.57
C ASP A 193 -19.90 6.59 14.30
N LEU A 194 -18.88 7.40 14.04
CA LEU A 194 -17.91 7.17 12.97
C LEU A 194 -17.03 5.96 13.26
N ALA A 195 -16.66 5.73 14.52
CA ALA A 195 -15.92 4.53 14.91
C ALA A 195 -16.71 3.25 14.57
N HIS A 196 -18.01 3.22 14.84
CA HIS A 196 -18.87 2.09 14.46
C HIS A 196 -19.06 1.97 12.94
N TYR A 197 -19.17 3.11 12.25
CA TYR A 197 -19.26 3.18 10.79
C TYR A 197 -18.04 2.56 10.09
N PHE A 198 -16.83 2.89 10.56
CA PHE A 198 -15.57 2.35 10.01
C PHE A 198 -15.29 0.94 10.49
N ARG A 199 -15.75 0.55 11.67
CA ARG A 199 -15.63 -0.82 12.17
C ARG A 199 -16.33 -1.84 11.27
N LYS A 200 -17.57 -1.56 10.85
CA LYS A 200 -18.29 -2.44 9.91
C LYS A 200 -17.56 -2.57 8.56
N ARG A 201 -16.98 -1.47 8.10
CA ARG A 201 -16.19 -1.40 6.86
C ARG A 201 -14.87 -2.14 6.98
N ALA A 202 -14.20 -2.04 8.12
CA ALA A 202 -12.98 -2.79 8.42
C ALA A 202 -13.24 -4.30 8.40
N LEU A 203 -14.36 -4.75 8.99
CA LEU A 203 -14.77 -6.17 8.93
C LEU A 203 -15.00 -6.63 7.47
N GLY A 204 -15.77 -5.86 6.69
CA GLY A 204 -16.03 -6.17 5.29
C GLY A 204 -14.76 -6.19 4.44
N ALA A 205 -13.88 -5.20 4.61
CA ALA A 205 -12.62 -5.11 3.88
C ALA A 205 -11.62 -6.20 4.28
N ALA A 206 -11.57 -6.58 5.56
CA ALA A 206 -10.76 -7.70 6.03
C ALA A 206 -11.20 -9.03 5.42
N LEU A 207 -12.53 -9.29 5.36
CA LEU A 207 -13.07 -10.48 4.70
C LEU A 207 -12.77 -10.48 3.19
N ALA A 208 -12.95 -9.33 2.52
CA ALA A 208 -12.62 -9.18 1.11
C ALA A 208 -11.13 -9.40 0.84
N ALA A 209 -10.24 -8.79 1.65
CA ALA A 209 -8.80 -8.96 1.52
C ALA A 209 -8.37 -10.42 1.77
N GLY A 210 -8.94 -11.08 2.79
CA GLY A 210 -8.69 -12.49 3.06
C GLY A 210 -9.15 -13.40 1.91
N ALA A 211 -10.36 -13.17 1.37
CA ALA A 211 -10.88 -13.92 0.24
C ALA A 211 -10.03 -13.73 -1.03
N LEU A 212 -9.60 -12.48 -1.31
CA LEU A 212 -8.72 -12.16 -2.43
C LEU A 212 -7.32 -12.74 -2.26
N ALA A 213 -6.78 -12.78 -1.03
CA ALA A 213 -5.49 -13.40 -0.74
C ALA A 213 -5.53 -14.91 -1.02
N VAL A 214 -6.58 -15.60 -0.56
CA VAL A 214 -6.79 -17.02 -0.85
C VAL A 214 -6.98 -17.25 -2.35
N ALA A 215 -7.80 -16.44 -3.02
CA ALA A 215 -8.00 -16.52 -4.47
C ALA A 215 -6.69 -16.28 -5.24
N GLY A 216 -5.86 -15.33 -4.80
CA GLY A 216 -4.55 -15.04 -5.37
C GLY A 216 -3.58 -16.21 -5.24
N ILE A 217 -3.51 -16.86 -4.06
CA ILE A 217 -2.71 -18.08 -3.86
C ILE A 217 -3.19 -19.20 -4.78
N ILE A 218 -4.51 -19.39 -4.92
CA ILE A 218 -5.07 -20.41 -5.82
C ILE A 218 -4.71 -20.10 -7.28
N ALA A 219 -4.81 -18.84 -7.71
CA ALA A 219 -4.50 -18.43 -9.08
C ALA A 219 -3.00 -18.57 -9.40
N LEU A 220 -2.12 -18.33 -8.43
CA LEU A 220 -0.67 -18.54 -8.59
C LEU A 220 -0.33 -20.01 -8.88
N ARG A 221 -1.19 -20.97 -8.51
CA ARG A 221 -0.96 -22.40 -8.79
C ARG A 221 -0.84 -22.69 -10.29
N SER A 222 -1.57 -21.98 -11.16
CA SER A 222 -1.53 -22.19 -12.61
C SER A 222 -0.48 -21.32 -13.30
N ASP A 223 -0.40 -20.04 -12.91
CA ASP A 223 0.32 -19.02 -13.67
C ASP A 223 1.63 -18.56 -13.01
N GLY A 224 1.90 -18.95 -11.76
CA GLY A 224 3.06 -18.47 -11.00
C GLY A 224 3.59 -19.54 -10.06
N ARG A 225 3.82 -20.75 -10.61
CA ARG A 225 4.04 -21.96 -9.81
C ARG A 225 5.21 -21.84 -8.84
N TYR A 226 6.29 -21.18 -9.25
CA TYR A 226 7.45 -20.92 -8.39
C TYR A 226 7.05 -20.17 -7.10
N VAL A 227 6.33 -19.05 -7.25
CA VAL A 227 5.87 -18.25 -6.11
C VAL A 227 4.80 -19.01 -5.30
N TYR A 228 3.94 -19.81 -5.93
CA TYR A 228 2.99 -20.67 -5.23
C TYR A 228 3.70 -21.71 -4.33
N ASP A 229 4.69 -22.41 -4.88
CA ASP A 229 5.45 -23.42 -4.12
C ASP A 229 6.24 -22.74 -2.98
N GLY A 230 6.79 -21.54 -3.20
CA GLY A 230 7.41 -20.74 -2.15
C GLY A 230 6.43 -20.30 -1.04
N LEU A 231 5.21 -19.88 -1.40
CA LEU A 231 4.17 -19.48 -0.45
C LEU A 231 3.62 -20.66 0.38
N THR A 232 3.61 -21.85 -0.20
CA THR A 232 3.14 -23.08 0.46
C THR A 232 4.27 -23.87 1.15
N GLY A 233 5.52 -23.54 0.86
CA GLY A 233 6.73 -24.05 1.50
C GLY A 233 7.32 -23.03 2.48
N ASP A 234 8.43 -22.41 2.11
CA ASP A 234 9.27 -21.59 3.00
C ASP A 234 8.55 -20.38 3.61
N ALA A 235 7.63 -19.76 2.86
CA ALA A 235 6.87 -18.60 3.33
C ALA A 235 5.55 -18.96 4.03
N LEU A 236 5.20 -20.26 4.15
CA LEU A 236 3.98 -20.71 4.80
C LEU A 236 3.80 -20.17 6.24
N PRO A 237 4.85 -20.08 7.09
CA PRO A 237 4.72 -19.48 8.41
C PRO A 237 4.22 -18.03 8.37
N LEU A 238 4.65 -17.23 7.39
CA LEU A 238 4.18 -15.85 7.23
C LEU A 238 2.74 -15.79 6.72
N VAL A 239 2.33 -16.71 5.84
CA VAL A 239 0.92 -16.85 5.42
C VAL A 239 0.04 -17.17 6.63
N ILE A 240 0.48 -18.08 7.50
CA ILE A 240 -0.22 -18.42 8.75
C ILE A 240 -0.27 -17.20 9.69
N VAL A 241 0.85 -16.50 9.89
CA VAL A 241 0.88 -15.27 10.72
C VAL A 241 -0.09 -14.22 10.19
N SER A 242 -0.14 -14.01 8.88
CA SER A 242 -1.08 -13.10 8.25
C SER A 242 -2.54 -13.51 8.52
N ALA A 243 -2.87 -14.78 8.31
CA ALA A 243 -4.21 -15.31 8.56
C ALA A 243 -4.63 -15.18 10.04
N LEU A 244 -3.73 -15.51 10.97
CA LEU A 244 -3.96 -15.40 12.40
C LEU A 244 -4.10 -13.94 12.86
N ALA A 245 -3.23 -13.05 12.39
CA ALA A 245 -3.28 -11.63 12.71
C ALA A 245 -4.55 -10.97 12.14
N GLY A 246 -4.91 -11.27 10.88
CA GLY A 246 -6.16 -10.81 10.26
C GLY A 246 -7.40 -11.32 11.00
N THR A 247 -7.41 -12.60 11.39
CA THR A 247 -8.50 -13.18 12.20
C THR A 247 -8.57 -12.54 13.58
N ALA A 248 -7.43 -12.29 14.23
CA ALA A 248 -7.39 -11.60 15.52
C ALA A 248 -7.96 -10.18 15.41
N VAL A 249 -7.64 -9.43 14.34
CA VAL A 249 -8.24 -8.12 14.08
C VAL A 249 -9.76 -8.23 13.87
N LEU A 250 -10.21 -9.20 13.07
CA LEU A 250 -11.64 -9.46 12.89
C LEU A 250 -12.36 -9.71 14.22
N LEU A 251 -11.78 -10.54 15.10
CA LEU A 251 -12.34 -10.85 16.41
C LEU A 251 -12.34 -9.64 17.36
N LEU A 252 -11.25 -8.87 17.41
CA LEU A 252 -11.14 -7.66 18.22
C LEU A 252 -12.15 -6.59 17.78
N LEU A 253 -12.26 -6.39 16.47
CA LEU A 253 -13.27 -5.51 15.90
C LEU A 253 -14.66 -6.06 16.22
N TRP A 254 -14.95 -7.34 16.01
CA TRP A 254 -16.27 -7.93 16.30
C TRP A 254 -16.67 -7.84 17.78
N ARG A 255 -15.72 -7.88 18.71
CA ARG A 255 -15.93 -7.68 20.16
C ARG A 255 -15.95 -6.22 20.63
N ASP A 256 -15.82 -5.27 19.70
CA ASP A 256 -15.71 -3.83 19.98
C ASP A 256 -14.53 -3.45 20.90
N ALA A 257 -13.47 -4.26 20.87
CA ALA A 257 -12.23 -4.08 21.61
C ALA A 257 -11.05 -3.81 20.66
N PRO A 258 -11.02 -2.68 19.92
CA PRO A 258 -9.97 -2.42 18.92
C PRO A 258 -8.60 -2.08 19.52
N ARG A 259 -8.43 -2.11 20.85
CA ARG A 259 -7.10 -1.94 21.46
C ARG A 259 -6.19 -3.06 20.93
N GLY A 260 -5.10 -2.67 20.25
CA GLY A 260 -4.17 -3.61 19.62
C GLY A 260 -4.55 -4.06 18.20
N SER A 261 -5.69 -3.64 17.63
CA SER A 261 -6.03 -4.02 16.25
C SER A 261 -5.19 -3.29 15.20
N ARG A 262 -4.69 -2.07 15.48
CA ARG A 262 -3.71 -1.36 14.63
C ARG A 262 -2.42 -2.16 14.42
N PRO A 263 -1.64 -2.52 15.46
CA PRO A 263 -0.40 -3.27 15.27
C PRO A 263 -0.64 -4.66 14.67
N LEU A 264 -1.75 -5.34 15.00
CA LEU A 264 -2.08 -6.62 14.36
C LEU A 264 -2.42 -6.47 12.88
N ALA A 265 -3.11 -5.39 12.48
CA ALA A 265 -3.37 -5.11 11.07
C ALA A 265 -2.08 -4.84 10.30
N ILE A 266 -1.14 -4.09 10.90
CA ILE A 266 0.20 -3.88 10.33
C ILE A 266 0.91 -5.22 10.18
N VAL A 267 0.94 -6.06 11.21
CA VAL A 267 1.56 -7.40 11.16
C VAL A 267 0.94 -8.25 10.04
N ALA A 268 -0.38 -8.23 9.87
CA ALA A 268 -1.04 -8.96 8.80
C ALA A 268 -0.56 -8.50 7.41
N VAL A 269 -0.54 -7.19 7.15
CA VAL A 269 -0.08 -6.63 5.87
C VAL A 269 1.41 -6.91 5.64
N VAL A 270 2.25 -6.69 6.65
CA VAL A 270 3.69 -6.98 6.58
C VAL A 270 3.93 -8.46 6.29
N ALA A 271 3.18 -9.36 6.93
CA ALA A 271 3.31 -10.79 6.70
C ALA A 271 2.88 -11.21 5.28
N VAL A 272 1.87 -10.56 4.67
CA VAL A 272 1.54 -10.77 3.24
C VAL A 272 2.70 -10.33 2.35
N VAL A 273 3.21 -9.11 2.56
CA VAL A 273 4.32 -8.57 1.76
C VAL A 273 5.51 -9.49 1.88
N TRP A 274 6.03 -9.73 3.09
CA TRP A 274 7.19 -10.59 3.34
C TRP A 274 6.97 -12.04 2.93
N GLY A 275 5.75 -12.56 3.02
CA GLY A 275 5.41 -13.87 2.50
C GLY A 275 5.70 -13.99 1.00
N TRP A 276 5.30 -12.99 0.21
CA TRP A 276 5.66 -12.91 -1.20
C TRP A 276 7.18 -12.78 -1.41
N GLY A 277 7.86 -11.92 -0.65
CA GLY A 277 9.31 -11.72 -0.77
C GLY A 277 10.12 -13.00 -0.52
N ILE A 278 9.79 -13.75 0.53
CA ILE A 278 10.43 -15.03 0.83
C ILE A 278 10.07 -16.07 -0.23
N ALA A 279 8.81 -16.13 -0.66
CA ALA A 279 8.39 -17.07 -1.70
C ALA A 279 9.07 -16.85 -3.05
N GLN A 280 9.48 -15.61 -3.35
CA GLN A 280 10.16 -15.27 -4.59
C GLN A 280 11.69 -15.34 -4.48
N HIS A 281 12.24 -15.25 -3.27
CA HIS A 281 13.67 -15.33 -3.04
C HIS A 281 14.27 -16.62 -3.68
N PRO A 282 15.44 -16.56 -4.33
CA PRO A 282 16.38 -15.43 -4.46
C PRO A 282 16.16 -14.54 -5.70
N TYR A 283 14.97 -14.55 -6.31
CA TYR A 283 14.68 -13.87 -7.57
C TYR A 283 14.04 -12.50 -7.41
N LEU A 284 14.48 -11.52 -8.21
CA LEU A 284 13.75 -10.27 -8.43
C LEU A 284 12.68 -10.42 -9.52
N LEU A 285 12.99 -11.19 -10.57
CA LEU A 285 12.03 -11.67 -11.55
C LEU A 285 12.04 -13.20 -11.46
N PRO A 286 10.93 -13.84 -11.04
CA PRO A 286 10.89 -15.28 -10.80
C PRO A 286 11.49 -16.06 -11.98
N THR A 287 12.31 -17.08 -11.67
CA THR A 287 12.96 -18.00 -12.62
C THR A 287 13.94 -17.42 -13.64
N ASP A 288 13.98 -16.09 -13.84
CA ASP A 288 14.78 -15.46 -14.90
C ASP A 288 15.91 -14.55 -14.38
N LEU A 289 15.71 -13.85 -13.25
CA LEU A 289 16.69 -12.87 -12.75
C LEU A 289 16.86 -12.93 -11.24
N THR A 290 18.01 -13.42 -10.78
CA THR A 290 18.36 -13.45 -9.35
C THR A 290 18.76 -12.07 -8.84
N ILE A 291 18.69 -11.87 -7.52
CA ILE A 291 19.18 -10.64 -6.86
C ILE A 291 20.67 -10.41 -7.18
N GLY A 292 21.47 -11.48 -7.21
CA GLY A 292 22.89 -11.42 -7.51
C GLY A 292 23.18 -11.03 -8.96
N ASP A 293 22.46 -11.63 -9.91
CA ASP A 293 22.65 -11.36 -11.34
C ASP A 293 22.13 -9.98 -11.76
N ALA A 294 21.10 -9.47 -11.07
CA ALA A 294 20.58 -8.12 -11.29
C ALA A 294 21.44 -7.02 -10.67
N ALA A 295 22.41 -7.37 -9.82
CA ALA A 295 23.09 -6.43 -8.96
C ALA A 295 23.98 -5.47 -9.76
N ALA A 296 23.86 -4.17 -9.45
CA ALA A 296 24.80 -3.16 -9.94
C ALA A 296 26.23 -3.42 -9.43
N PRO A 297 27.26 -2.79 -10.02
CA PRO A 297 28.63 -2.88 -9.52
C PRO A 297 28.74 -2.57 -8.03
N GLU A 298 29.62 -3.27 -7.32
CA GLU A 298 29.73 -3.21 -5.85
C GLU A 298 29.92 -1.77 -5.30
N ALA A 299 30.65 -0.92 -6.03
CA ALA A 299 30.82 0.49 -5.68
C ALA A 299 29.48 1.25 -5.64
N THR A 300 28.59 0.99 -6.61
CA THR A 300 27.24 1.58 -6.66
C THR A 300 26.39 1.08 -5.50
N LEU A 301 26.40 -0.23 -5.22
CA LEU A 301 25.63 -0.80 -4.11
C LEU A 301 26.11 -0.25 -2.76
N THR A 302 27.42 -0.10 -2.58
CA THR A 302 28.00 0.48 -1.37
C THR A 302 27.58 1.95 -1.21
N ALA A 303 27.62 2.73 -2.28
CA ALA A 303 27.14 4.12 -2.26
C ALA A 303 25.65 4.20 -1.90
N VAL A 304 24.81 3.34 -2.48
CA VAL A 304 23.39 3.20 -2.15
C VAL A 304 23.20 2.93 -0.65
N LEU A 305 23.93 1.95 -0.08
CA LEU A 305 23.86 1.65 1.35
C LEU A 305 24.28 2.82 2.24
N ILE A 306 25.35 3.55 1.87
CA ILE A 306 25.80 4.73 2.63
C ILE A 306 24.74 5.83 2.60
N VAL A 307 24.24 6.17 1.41
CA VAL A 307 23.23 7.23 1.23
C VAL A 307 21.96 6.90 2.01
N PHE A 308 21.47 5.66 1.93
CA PHE A 308 20.28 5.26 2.66
C PHE A 308 20.53 5.06 4.16
N GLY A 309 21.75 4.71 4.57
CA GLY A 309 22.16 4.75 5.98
C GLY A 309 22.07 6.17 6.54
N VAL A 310 22.55 7.18 5.81
CA VAL A 310 22.41 8.59 6.20
C VAL A 310 20.95 9.02 6.19
N ALA A 311 20.19 8.65 5.16
CA ALA A 311 18.76 8.95 5.08
C ALA A 311 17.99 8.34 6.26
N LEU A 312 18.34 7.13 6.70
CA LEU A 312 17.73 6.50 7.88
C LEU A 312 17.92 7.35 9.14
N VAL A 313 19.12 7.89 9.35
CA VAL A 313 19.47 8.70 10.52
C VAL A 313 18.82 10.08 10.49
N VAL A 314 18.58 10.65 9.30
CA VAL A 314 18.02 12.00 9.17
C VAL A 314 16.50 11.98 9.01
N VAL A 315 15.98 11.14 8.11
CA VAL A 315 14.58 11.14 7.68
C VAL A 315 13.69 10.40 8.68
N ILE A 316 14.12 9.25 9.23
CA ILE A 316 13.27 8.48 10.14
C ILE A 316 12.97 9.26 11.43
N PRO A 317 13.92 9.92 12.10
CA PRO A 317 13.60 10.74 13.26
C PRO A 317 12.65 11.89 12.92
N ALA A 318 12.81 12.52 11.76
CA ALA A 318 11.91 13.59 11.31
C ALA A 318 10.48 13.07 11.07
N ILE A 319 10.33 11.93 10.40
CA ILE A 319 9.03 11.27 10.20
C ILE A 319 8.44 10.81 11.54
N ALA A 320 9.23 10.20 12.41
CA ALA A 320 8.77 9.76 13.74
C ALA A 320 8.30 10.94 14.59
N LEU A 321 9.01 12.07 14.53
CA LEU A 321 8.60 13.30 15.18
C LEU A 321 7.28 13.81 14.59
N LEU A 322 7.16 13.86 13.26
CA LEU A 322 5.93 14.26 12.57
C LEU A 322 4.73 13.40 13.00
N TYR A 323 4.85 12.07 12.93
CA TYR A 323 3.80 11.15 13.36
C TYR A 323 3.47 11.30 14.85
N THR A 324 4.47 11.50 15.71
CA THR A 324 4.25 11.68 17.15
C THR A 324 3.52 12.99 17.44
N LEU A 325 3.90 14.09 16.79
CA LEU A 325 3.24 15.38 16.94
C LEU A 325 1.82 15.35 16.37
N ALA A 326 1.64 14.73 15.21
CA ALA A 326 0.33 14.54 14.58
C ALA A 326 -0.59 13.63 15.39
N GLN A 327 -0.06 12.62 16.10
CA GLN A 327 -0.83 11.75 17.02
C GLN A 327 -1.13 12.37 18.38
N ARG A 328 -0.41 13.43 18.76
CA ARG A 328 -0.62 14.17 20.02
C ARG A 328 -1.46 15.44 19.84
N ASP A 329 -2.05 15.65 18.66
CA ASP A 329 -2.82 16.86 18.30
C ASP A 329 -2.01 18.16 18.43
N LEU A 330 -0.69 18.09 18.23
CA LEU A 330 0.21 19.25 18.35
C LEU A 330 0.46 19.97 17.01
N ILE A 331 0.02 19.37 15.90
CA ILE A 331 0.05 19.97 14.57
C ILE A 331 -1.36 19.83 13.99
N GLU A 332 -2.13 20.92 13.97
CA GLU A 332 -3.45 20.96 13.34
C GLU A 332 -3.36 21.71 12.02
N GLU A 333 -3.46 20.97 10.91
CA GLU A 333 -3.65 21.56 9.59
C GLU A 333 -5.15 21.76 9.27
N SER A 334 -6.04 21.07 9.99
CA SER A 334 -7.50 21.15 9.85
C SER A 334 -8.18 20.88 11.21
N PRO A 335 -9.27 21.59 11.55
CA PRO A 335 -9.99 21.36 12.80
C PRO A 335 -10.56 19.94 12.84
N ALA A 336 -10.55 19.32 14.02
CA ALA A 336 -11.14 18.00 14.24
C ALA A 336 -12.64 17.99 13.83
N PRO A 337 -13.14 16.87 13.29
CA PRO A 337 -14.54 16.77 12.89
C PRO A 337 -15.48 17.01 14.07
N THR A 338 -16.57 17.74 13.84
CA THR A 338 -17.51 18.15 14.89
C THR A 338 -18.07 16.96 15.67
N THR A 339 -17.88 16.98 16.98
CA THR A 339 -18.49 16.02 17.91
C THR A 339 -19.98 16.27 17.98
N THR A 340 -20.80 15.24 17.80
CA THR A 340 -22.23 15.30 18.11
C THR A 340 -22.43 15.35 19.62
N THR A 341 -22.24 16.51 20.24
CA THR A 341 -22.93 16.83 21.49
C THR A 341 -24.38 17.13 21.12
N GLY A 342 -25.28 16.26 21.55
CA GLY A 342 -26.66 16.19 21.09
C GLY A 342 -27.46 17.49 21.24
N GLY A 343 -28.36 17.67 20.27
CA GLY A 343 -29.66 18.30 20.45
C GLY A 343 -30.72 17.27 20.10
#